data_AF-A0A1G7VNB9-F1
#
_entry.id   AF-A0A1G7VNB9-F1
#
_cell.length_a   1.000
_cell.length_b   1.000
_cell.length_c   1.000
_cell.angle_alpha   90.00
_cell.angle_beta   90.00
_cell.angle_gamma   90.00
#
_symmetry.space_group_name_H-M   'P 1'
#
loop_
_entity.id
_entity.type
_entity.pdbx_description
1 polymer ?
#
loop_
_entity_poly.entity_id
_entity_poly.type
_entity_poly.pdbx_seq_one_letter_code
_entity_poly.pdbx_strand_id
1 'polypeptide(L)'
;MIETLRQTGTGWSKILGKQPDWADYFRFDADGMNQGFLAFGGAVLIAIVLATFRIGFPPPDIMLLLVSGHILPLLALVIIVAVVKRLATVPIDTARLMVPGLFMLAIMKIVEGVAVLIGVPLAGAILAVTAILGFRLAQANGLALAMSIGFGLALFVLLAGLPIALYMLANAF
;
A
#
# COMPACT_ATOMS: atom_id res chain seq x y z
N MET A 1 13.15 11.84 -9.34
CA MET A 1 12.33 11.42 -8.19
C MET A 1 11.22 12.43 -7.87
N ILE A 2 11.51 13.72 -7.70
CA ILE A 2 10.47 14.75 -7.44
C ILE A 2 9.41 14.79 -8.55
N GLU A 3 9.85 14.75 -9.82
CA GLU A 3 8.93 14.74 -10.96
C GLU A 3 8.03 13.49 -10.97
N THR A 4 8.59 12.30 -10.70
CA THR A 4 7.81 11.06 -10.55
C THR A 4 6.74 11.18 -9.48
N LEU A 5 7.06 11.77 -8.32
CA LEU A 5 6.10 11.95 -7.22
C LEU A 5 4.99 12.92 -7.59
N ARG A 6 5.31 14.00 -8.31
CA ARG A 6 4.33 14.94 -8.84
C ARG A 6 3.38 14.24 -9.83
N GLN A 7 3.93 13.53 -10.80
CA GLN A 7 3.14 12.77 -11.78
C GLN A 7 2.24 11.75 -11.10
N THR A 8 2.79 10.99 -10.15
CA THR A 8 2.04 10.01 -9.32
C THR A 8 0.88 10.68 -8.59
N GLY A 9 1.09 11.85 -7.99
CA GLY A 9 0.04 12.61 -7.32
C GLY A 9 -1.08 13.03 -8.28
N THR A 10 -0.71 13.50 -9.49
CA THR A 10 -1.68 13.79 -10.55
C THR A 10 -2.43 12.54 -10.99
N GLY A 11 -1.74 11.42 -11.21
CA GLY A 11 -2.34 10.13 -11.56
C GLY A 11 -3.37 9.66 -10.53
N TRP A 12 -3.04 9.74 -9.23
CA TRP A 12 -3.98 9.42 -8.16
C TRP A 12 -5.17 10.38 -8.10
N SER A 13 -4.94 11.69 -8.30
CA SER A 13 -6.03 12.67 -8.40
C SER A 13 -6.99 12.33 -9.55
N LYS A 14 -6.45 11.90 -10.70
CA LYS A 14 -7.24 11.46 -11.86
C LYS A 14 -8.01 10.15 -11.61
N ILE A 15 -7.39 9.17 -10.95
CA ILE A 15 -8.07 7.93 -10.50
C ILE A 15 -9.29 8.29 -9.62
N LEU A 16 -9.09 9.18 -8.64
CA LEU A 16 -10.15 9.64 -7.75
C LEU A 16 -11.24 10.42 -8.50
N GLY A 17 -10.84 11.23 -9.47
CA GLY A 17 -11.71 11.97 -10.37
C GLY A 17 -12.36 11.14 -11.49
N LYS A 18 -12.09 9.82 -11.56
CA LYS A 18 -12.56 8.91 -12.61
C LYS A 18 -12.19 9.36 -14.04
N GLN A 19 -11.06 10.04 -14.21
CA GLN A 19 -10.58 10.47 -15.52
C GLN A 19 -9.87 9.32 -16.24
N PRO A 20 -10.13 9.07 -17.54
CA PRO A 20 -9.63 7.90 -18.25
C PRO A 20 -8.13 7.95 -18.58
N ASP A 21 -7.54 9.14 -18.58
CA ASP A 21 -6.14 9.41 -18.91
C ASP A 21 -5.20 9.34 -17.69
N TRP A 22 -5.67 8.76 -16.57
CA TRP A 22 -4.85 8.55 -15.38
C TRP A 22 -3.60 7.71 -15.65
N ALA A 23 -3.70 6.79 -16.62
CA ALA A 23 -2.65 5.85 -16.98
C ALA A 23 -1.38 6.56 -17.51
N ASP A 24 -1.53 7.73 -18.13
CA ASP A 24 -0.42 8.48 -18.73
C ASP A 24 0.54 9.08 -17.68
N TYR A 25 0.14 9.05 -16.40
CA TYR A 25 0.90 9.58 -15.27
C TYR A 25 1.72 8.50 -14.54
N PHE A 26 1.67 7.26 -15.01
CA PHE A 26 2.39 6.14 -14.44
C PHE A 26 3.22 5.43 -15.52
N ARG A 27 4.41 4.98 -15.13
CA ARG A 27 5.23 4.11 -15.97
C ARG A 27 4.92 2.66 -15.63
N PHE A 28 4.34 1.91 -16.57
CA PHE A 28 3.97 0.50 -16.38
C PHE A 28 5.04 -0.47 -16.90
N ASP A 29 6.30 -0.12 -16.67
CA ASP A 29 7.47 -0.90 -17.06
C ASP A 29 8.27 -1.32 -15.80
N ALA A 30 9.40 -2.01 -16.01
CA ALA A 30 10.28 -2.41 -14.93
C ALA A 30 10.83 -1.21 -14.14
N ASP A 31 11.09 -0.08 -14.82
CA ASP A 31 11.57 1.14 -14.17
C ASP A 31 10.51 1.74 -13.25
N GLY A 32 9.25 1.81 -13.67
CA GLY A 32 8.15 2.31 -12.86
C GLY A 32 7.87 1.42 -11.66
N MET A 33 7.99 0.10 -11.82
CA MET A 33 7.95 -0.85 -10.71
C MET A 33 9.08 -0.62 -9.71
N ASN A 34 10.32 -0.47 -10.19
CA ASN A 34 11.48 -0.17 -9.35
C ASN A 34 11.30 1.15 -8.59
N GLN A 35 10.78 2.18 -9.25
CA GLN A 35 10.48 3.47 -8.61
C GLN A 35 9.40 3.33 -7.52
N GLY A 36 8.36 2.52 -7.76
CA GLY A 36 7.35 2.20 -6.75
C GLY A 36 7.94 1.49 -5.54
N PHE A 37 8.78 0.48 -5.75
CA PHE A 37 9.48 -0.23 -4.67
C PHE A 37 10.42 0.67 -3.88
N LEU A 38 11.19 1.52 -4.55
CA LEU A 38 12.07 2.49 -3.89
C LEU A 38 11.26 3.50 -3.07
N ALA A 39 10.13 3.99 -3.60
CA ALA A 39 9.25 4.89 -2.87
C ALA A 39 8.66 4.21 -1.63
N PHE A 40 8.15 2.98 -1.75
CA PHE A 40 7.62 2.21 -0.64
C PHE A 40 8.70 1.89 0.40
N GLY A 41 9.85 1.38 -0.01
CA GLY A 41 10.97 1.07 0.88
C GLY A 41 11.50 2.31 1.60
N GLY A 42 11.66 3.43 0.90
CA GLY A 42 12.02 4.71 1.50
C GLY A 42 10.98 5.18 2.53
N ALA A 43 9.69 5.06 2.23
CA ALA A 43 8.62 5.40 3.16
C ALA A 43 8.58 4.50 4.40
N VAL A 44 8.87 3.20 4.24
CA VAL A 44 9.00 2.25 5.35
C VAL A 44 10.15 2.65 6.26
N LEU A 45 11.34 2.96 5.71
CA LEU A 45 12.48 3.40 6.50
C LEU A 45 12.18 4.69 7.26
N ILE A 46 11.54 5.66 6.60
CA ILE A 46 11.10 6.90 7.26
C ILE A 46 10.13 6.57 8.39
N ALA A 47 9.11 5.73 8.16
CA ALA A 47 8.14 5.37 9.18
C ALA A 47 8.78 4.70 10.40
N ILE A 48 9.77 3.83 10.19
CA ILE A 48 10.54 3.21 11.27
C ILE A 48 11.32 4.26 12.07
N VAL A 49 12.04 5.16 11.39
CA VAL A 49 12.80 6.24 12.06
C VAL A 49 11.87 7.13 12.89
N LEU A 50 10.71 7.50 12.33
CA LEU A 50 9.71 8.30 13.04
C LEU A 50 9.14 7.56 14.26
N ALA A 51 8.86 6.27 14.12
CA ALA A 51 8.43 5.44 15.25
C ALA A 51 9.51 5.39 16.33
N THR A 52 10.76 5.14 15.97
CA THR A 52 11.92 5.12 16.89
C THR A 52 12.12 6.44 17.62
N PHE A 53 11.92 7.59 16.95
CA PHE A 53 11.96 8.89 17.63
C PHE A 53 10.88 9.06 18.70
N ARG A 54 9.73 8.40 18.54
CA ARG A 54 8.65 8.44 19.52
C ARG A 54 8.83 7.44 20.66
N ILE A 55 9.19 6.21 20.33
CA ILE A 55 9.16 5.07 21.27
C ILE A 55 10.54 4.67 21.80
N GLY A 56 11.61 5.26 21.26
CA GLY A 56 12.99 4.84 21.49
C GLY A 56 13.40 3.65 20.62
N PHE A 57 14.64 3.20 20.77
CA PHE A 57 15.13 2.00 20.08
C PHE A 57 14.59 0.75 20.79
N PRO A 58 13.81 -0.09 20.09
CA PRO A 58 13.33 -1.33 20.66
C PRO A 58 14.46 -2.36 20.79
N PRO A 59 14.31 -3.37 21.66
CA PRO A 59 15.15 -4.56 21.67
C PRO A 59 15.22 -5.25 20.28
N PRO A 60 16.29 -6.00 19.95
CA PRO A 60 16.51 -6.55 18.61
C PRO A 60 15.39 -7.45 18.08
N ASP A 61 14.78 -8.25 18.94
CA ASP A 61 13.64 -9.13 18.65
C ASP A 61 12.39 -8.32 18.28
N ILE A 62 12.09 -7.28 19.04
CA ILE A 62 10.98 -6.36 18.74
C ILE A 62 11.27 -5.55 17.47
N MET A 63 12.53 -5.18 17.23
CA MET A 63 12.94 -4.50 16.00
C MET A 63 12.69 -5.38 14.77
N LEU A 64 13.01 -6.68 14.85
CA LEU A 64 12.75 -7.63 13.76
C LEU A 64 11.24 -7.74 13.47
N LEU A 65 10.41 -7.82 14.52
CA LEU A 65 8.95 -7.86 14.38
C LEU A 65 8.43 -6.57 13.74
N LEU A 66 8.94 -5.41 14.16
CA LEU A 66 8.57 -4.10 13.62
C LEU A 66 8.90 -4.02 12.12
N VAL A 67 10.14 -4.32 11.73
CA VAL A 67 10.59 -4.31 10.33
C VAL A 67 9.74 -5.27 9.49
N SER A 68 9.50 -6.49 9.98
CA SER A 68 8.67 -7.49 9.31
C SER A 68 7.24 -6.99 9.11
N GLY A 69 6.66 -6.37 10.15
CA GLY A 69 5.33 -5.76 10.10
C GLY A 69 5.20 -4.66 9.05
N HIS A 70 6.23 -3.85 8.85
CA HIS A 70 6.21 -2.78 7.84
C HIS A 70 6.22 -3.30 6.40
N ILE A 71 6.67 -4.53 6.15
CA ILE A 71 6.67 -5.16 4.82
C ILE A 71 5.31 -5.80 4.49
N LEU A 72 4.50 -6.17 5.48
CA LEU A 72 3.22 -6.85 5.28
C LEU A 72 2.26 -6.15 4.30
N PRO A 73 2.17 -4.80 4.24
CA PRO A 73 1.31 -4.14 3.25
C PRO A 73 1.70 -4.43 1.79
N LEU A 74 2.99 -4.60 1.52
CA LEU A 74 3.45 -5.01 0.20
C LEU A 74 2.96 -6.43 -0.12
N LEU A 75 3.06 -7.36 0.85
CA LEU A 75 2.53 -8.71 0.68
C LEU A 75 1.02 -8.70 0.45
N ALA A 76 0.27 -7.88 1.20
CA ALA A 76 -1.17 -7.71 1.00
C ALA A 76 -1.50 -7.28 -0.44
N LEU A 77 -0.78 -6.28 -0.96
CA LEU A 77 -0.95 -5.81 -2.34
C LEU A 77 -0.60 -6.88 -3.37
N VAL A 78 0.51 -7.59 -3.20
CA VAL A 78 0.93 -8.67 -4.11
C VAL A 78 -0.10 -9.79 -4.13
N ILE A 79 -0.56 -10.24 -2.96
CA ILE A 79 -1.57 -11.29 -2.82
C ILE A 79 -2.85 -10.89 -3.53
N ILE A 80 -3.36 -9.69 -3.27
CA ILE A 80 -4.64 -9.29 -3.83
C ILE A 80 -4.59 -9.08 -5.34
N VAL A 81 -3.50 -8.50 -5.86
CA VAL A 81 -3.30 -8.38 -7.31
C VAL A 81 -3.20 -9.75 -7.97
N ALA A 82 -2.51 -10.71 -7.34
CA ALA A 82 -2.41 -12.08 -7.85
C ALA A 82 -3.77 -12.79 -7.86
N VAL A 83 -4.57 -12.64 -6.80
CA VAL A 83 -5.93 -13.20 -6.72
C VAL A 83 -6.82 -12.59 -7.79
N VAL A 84 -6.83 -11.26 -7.91
CA VAL A 84 -7.66 -10.54 -8.88
C VAL A 84 -7.29 -10.92 -10.32
N LYS A 85 -6.00 -11.03 -10.63
CA LYS A 85 -5.53 -11.50 -11.94
C LYS A 85 -6.05 -12.91 -12.29
N ARG A 86 -6.19 -13.79 -11.30
CA ARG A 86 -6.71 -15.15 -11.51
C ARG A 86 -8.23 -15.20 -11.64
N LEU A 87 -8.94 -14.30 -10.96
CA LEU A 87 -10.41 -14.28 -10.95
C LEU A 87 -11.01 -13.41 -12.05
N ALA A 88 -10.24 -12.45 -12.57
CA ALA A 88 -10.71 -11.56 -13.62
C ALA A 88 -10.95 -12.32 -14.92
N THR A 89 -12.10 -12.08 -15.53
CA THR A 89 -12.48 -12.62 -16.84
C THR A 89 -11.82 -11.86 -18.00
N VAL A 90 -11.29 -10.67 -17.73
CA VAL A 90 -10.60 -9.80 -18.69
C VAL A 90 -9.10 -9.79 -18.37
N PRO A 91 -8.20 -9.77 -19.37
CA PRO A 91 -6.77 -9.63 -19.12
C PRO A 91 -6.45 -8.34 -18.35
N ILE A 92 -5.90 -8.48 -17.15
CA ILE A 92 -5.44 -7.35 -16.33
C ILE A 92 -3.93 -7.28 -16.39
N ASP A 93 -3.44 -6.12 -16.79
CA ASP A 93 -2.03 -5.77 -16.65
C ASP A 93 -1.71 -5.58 -15.16
N THR A 94 -0.84 -6.46 -14.65
CA THR A 94 -0.41 -6.47 -13.26
C THR A 94 0.30 -5.16 -12.88
N ALA A 95 1.05 -4.56 -13.81
CA ALA A 95 1.76 -3.30 -13.57
C ALA A 95 0.79 -2.14 -13.28
N ARG A 96 -0.39 -2.15 -13.92
CA ARG A 96 -1.42 -1.10 -13.73
C ARG A 96 -2.09 -1.10 -12.37
N LEU A 97 -2.02 -2.21 -11.63
CA LEU A 97 -2.44 -2.28 -10.22
C LEU A 97 -1.25 -2.10 -9.28
N MET A 98 -0.12 -2.74 -9.58
CA MET A 98 1.06 -2.72 -8.72
C MET A 98 1.70 -1.34 -8.61
N VAL A 99 1.96 -0.66 -9.73
CA VAL A 99 2.72 0.60 -9.72
C VAL A 99 1.98 1.69 -8.94
N PRO A 100 0.70 2.02 -9.23
CA PRO A 100 -0.03 2.99 -8.41
C PRO A 100 -0.20 2.50 -6.97
N GLY A 101 -0.43 1.20 -6.77
CA GLY A 101 -0.57 0.58 -5.45
C GLY A 101 0.66 0.75 -4.57
N LEU A 102 1.87 0.59 -5.10
CA LEU A 102 3.11 0.80 -4.37
C LEU A 102 3.25 2.26 -3.89
N PHE A 103 2.92 3.23 -4.74
CA PHE A 103 2.93 4.64 -4.35
C PHE A 103 1.85 4.97 -3.30
N MET A 104 0.66 4.37 -3.41
CA MET A 104 -0.37 4.48 -2.37
C MET A 104 0.12 3.93 -1.03
N LEU A 105 0.76 2.76 -1.02
CA LEU A 105 1.34 2.17 0.19
C LEU A 105 2.48 3.03 0.75
N ALA A 106 3.29 3.65 -0.11
CA ALA A 106 4.33 4.59 0.32
C ALA A 106 3.71 5.78 1.07
N ILE A 107 2.68 6.42 0.51
CA ILE A 107 1.96 7.52 1.16
C ILE A 107 1.33 7.06 2.48
N MET A 108 0.67 5.90 2.48
CA MET A 108 0.11 5.29 3.68
C MET A 108 1.17 5.16 4.77
N LYS A 109 2.37 4.66 4.45
CA LYS A 109 3.46 4.50 5.42
C LYS A 109 4.01 5.82 5.95
N ILE A 110 4.11 6.85 5.12
CA ILE A 110 4.48 8.19 5.59
C ILE A 110 3.42 8.72 6.57
N VAL A 111 2.14 8.62 6.22
CA VAL A 111 1.03 9.07 7.09
C VAL A 111 1.01 8.30 8.39
N GLU A 112 1.21 6.99 8.36
CA GLU A 112 1.32 6.13 9.53
C GLU A 112 2.49 6.54 10.43
N GLY A 113 3.69 6.71 9.87
CA GLY A 113 4.88 7.13 10.62
C GLY A 113 4.71 8.49 11.27
N VAL A 114 4.12 9.46 10.55
CA VAL A 114 3.80 10.79 11.10
C VAL A 114 2.77 10.67 12.22
N ALA A 115 1.69 9.89 12.02
CA ALA A 115 0.65 9.70 13.04
C ALA A 115 1.22 9.10 14.33
N VAL A 116 2.13 8.12 14.21
CA VAL A 116 2.85 7.53 15.34
C VAL A 116 3.71 8.58 16.04
N LEU A 117 4.49 9.38 15.30
CA LEU A 117 5.34 10.42 15.87
C LEU A 117 4.56 11.41 16.74
N ILE A 118 3.40 11.86 16.25
CA ILE A 118 2.54 12.82 16.96
C ILE A 118 1.60 12.16 17.99
N GLY A 119 1.55 10.83 18.05
CA GLY A 119 0.73 10.07 18.99
C GLY A 119 -0.78 10.09 18.69
N VAL A 120 -1.18 10.27 17.42
CA VAL A 120 -2.59 10.30 17.02
C VAL A 120 -3.01 8.91 16.52
N PRO A 121 -4.09 8.31 17.07
CA PRO A 121 -4.51 6.95 16.75
C PRO A 121 -5.28 6.89 15.41
N LEU A 122 -4.56 6.97 14.29
CA LEU A 122 -5.15 6.99 12.94
C LEU A 122 -5.19 5.63 12.23
N ALA A 123 -4.78 4.53 12.87
CA ALA A 123 -4.63 3.23 12.21
C ALA A 123 -5.90 2.79 11.46
N GLY A 124 -7.08 2.87 12.10
CA GLY A 124 -8.35 2.52 11.47
C GLY A 124 -8.70 3.41 10.26
N ALA A 125 -8.44 4.71 10.36
CA ALA A 125 -8.69 5.65 9.27
C ALA A 125 -7.74 5.39 8.09
N ILE A 126 -6.46 5.13 8.36
CA ILE A 126 -5.46 4.79 7.34
C ILE A 126 -5.86 3.51 6.61
N LEU A 127 -6.30 2.48 7.33
CA LEU A 127 -6.79 1.23 6.74
C LEU A 127 -8.01 1.48 5.84
N ALA A 128 -9.01 2.22 6.34
CA ALA A 128 -10.23 2.52 5.58
C ALA A 128 -9.93 3.33 4.30
N VAL A 129 -9.09 4.36 4.39
CA VAL A 129 -8.68 5.16 3.23
C VAL A 129 -7.93 4.29 2.24
N THR A 130 -6.99 3.47 2.68
CA THR A 130 -6.23 2.56 1.81
C THR A 130 -7.14 1.57 1.07
N ALA A 131 -8.15 1.04 1.76
CA ALA A 131 -9.17 0.17 1.16
C ALA A 131 -10.00 0.90 0.09
N ILE A 132 -10.43 2.13 0.37
CA ILE A 132 -11.16 2.98 -0.59
C ILE A 132 -10.29 3.28 -1.81
N LEU A 133 -9.01 3.60 -1.61
CA LEU A 133 -8.06 3.84 -2.70
C LEU A 133 -7.84 2.57 -3.54
N GLY A 134 -7.73 1.40 -2.90
CA GLY A 134 -7.69 0.11 -3.58
C GLY A 134 -8.94 -0.16 -4.43
N PHE A 135 -10.14 0.10 -3.88
CA PHE A 135 -11.39 0.04 -4.63
C PHE A 135 -11.39 0.97 -5.85
N ARG A 136 -10.94 2.23 -5.69
CA ARG A 136 -10.87 3.21 -6.78
C ARG A 136 -9.87 2.80 -7.85
N LEU A 137 -8.73 2.26 -7.45
CA LEU A 137 -7.71 1.74 -8.36
C LEU A 137 -8.22 0.55 -9.17
N ALA A 138 -8.97 -0.37 -8.54
CA ALA A 138 -9.60 -1.49 -9.22
C ALA A 138 -10.61 -0.99 -10.28
N GLN A 139 -11.48 -0.05 -9.92
CA GLN A 139 -12.43 0.58 -10.85
C GLN A 139 -11.73 1.28 -12.02
N ALA A 140 -10.64 2.00 -11.77
CA ALA A 140 -9.86 2.70 -12.81
C ALA A 140 -9.23 1.72 -13.82
N ASN A 141 -9.03 0.46 -13.42
CA ASN A 141 -8.57 -0.63 -14.27
C ASN A 141 -9.72 -1.39 -14.96
N GLY A 142 -10.95 -0.89 -14.91
CA GLY A 142 -12.11 -1.47 -15.60
C GLY A 142 -12.68 -2.71 -14.94
N LEU A 143 -12.30 -3.01 -13.69
CA LEU A 143 -12.86 -4.13 -12.95
C LEU A 143 -14.34 -3.89 -12.64
N ALA A 144 -15.15 -4.94 -12.80
CA ALA A 144 -16.56 -4.91 -12.41
C ALA A 144 -16.72 -4.45 -10.94
N LEU A 145 -17.85 -3.81 -10.63
CA LEU A 145 -18.11 -3.23 -9.30
C LEU A 145 -17.88 -4.24 -8.16
N ALA A 146 -18.37 -5.46 -8.30
CA ALA A 146 -18.21 -6.51 -7.29
C ALA A 146 -16.74 -6.89 -7.07
N MET A 147 -15.94 -7.03 -8.13
CA MET A 147 -14.51 -7.31 -8.03
C MET A 147 -13.75 -6.13 -7.41
N SER A 148 -14.14 -4.90 -7.75
CA SER A 148 -13.55 -3.69 -7.16
C SER A 148 -13.84 -3.58 -5.66
N ILE A 149 -15.07 -3.88 -5.23
CA ILE A 149 -15.42 -3.95 -3.80
C ILE A 149 -14.60 -5.04 -3.11
N GLY A 150 -14.52 -6.23 -3.73
CA GLY A 150 -13.69 -7.33 -3.24
C GLY A 150 -12.22 -6.92 -3.11
N PHE A 151 -11.68 -6.14 -4.06
CA PHE A 151 -10.32 -5.61 -4.00
C PHE A 151 -10.13 -4.72 -2.76
N GLY A 152 -10.99 -3.72 -2.57
CA GLY A 152 -10.88 -2.83 -1.41
C GLY A 152 -11.02 -3.56 -0.07
N LEU A 153 -12.01 -4.45 0.04
CA LEU A 153 -12.27 -5.22 1.26
C LEU A 153 -11.17 -6.22 1.59
N ALA A 154 -10.70 -7.00 0.61
CA ALA A 154 -9.62 -7.94 0.88
C ALA A 154 -8.30 -7.21 1.19
N LEU A 155 -8.05 -6.04 0.59
CA LEU A 155 -6.92 -5.20 0.99
C LEU A 155 -7.05 -4.75 2.44
N PHE A 156 -8.23 -4.28 2.86
CA PHE A 156 -8.51 -3.93 4.26
C PHE A 156 -8.24 -5.11 5.21
N VAL A 157 -8.82 -6.27 4.90
CA VAL A 157 -8.71 -7.48 5.73
C VAL A 157 -7.27 -7.96 5.82
N LEU A 158 -6.52 -7.97 4.71
CA LEU A 158 -5.11 -8.37 4.73
C LEU A 158 -4.25 -7.38 5.52
N LEU A 159 -4.48 -6.07 5.35
CA LEU A 159 -3.73 -5.04 6.09
C LEU A 159 -4.01 -5.07 7.59
N ALA A 160 -5.24 -5.40 8.00
CA ALA A 160 -5.61 -5.55 9.41
C ALA A 160 -5.17 -6.90 9.99
N GLY A 161 -5.32 -7.98 9.22
CA GLY A 161 -5.15 -9.36 9.68
C GLY A 161 -3.71 -9.86 9.65
N LEU A 162 -2.90 -9.47 8.65
CA LEU A 162 -1.51 -9.94 8.55
C LEU A 162 -0.66 -9.54 9.77
N PRO A 163 -0.75 -8.31 10.32
CA PRO A 163 -0.01 -7.96 11.53
C PRO A 163 -0.41 -8.81 12.74
N ILE A 164 -1.71 -9.10 12.88
CA ILE A 164 -2.22 -9.96 13.96
C ILE A 164 -1.69 -11.38 13.80
N ALA A 165 -1.71 -11.92 12.57
CA ALA A 165 -1.18 -13.24 12.27
C ALA A 165 0.33 -13.32 12.54
N LEU A 166 1.09 -12.28 12.18
CA LEU A 166 2.53 -12.18 12.47
C LEU A 166 2.78 -12.14 13.98
N TYR A 167 2.00 -11.36 14.73
CA TYR A 167 2.09 -11.33 16.19
C TYR A 167 1.78 -12.68 16.83
N MET A 168 0.73 -13.38 16.38
CA MET A 168 0.40 -14.72 16.86
C MET A 168 1.53 -15.71 16.57
N LEU A 169 2.12 -15.66 15.37
CA LEU A 169 3.23 -16.52 14.99
C LEU A 169 4.48 -16.25 15.84
N ALA A 170 4.79 -14.97 16.09
CA ALA A 170 5.96 -14.56 16.87
C ALA A 170 5.86 -14.97 18.36
N ASN A 171 4.65 -15.12 18.90
CA ASN A 171 4.42 -15.51 20.30
C ASN A 171 4.03 -16.99 20.47
N ALA A 172 4.02 -17.78 19.39
CA ALA A 172 3.68 -19.21 19.45
C ALA A 172 4.87 -20.11 19.83
N PHE A 173 6.07 -19.55 19.96
CA PHE A 173 7.33 -20.21 20.26
C PHE A 173 8.06 -19.47 21.37
#